data_AF-A0A7K7R9Q4-F1
#
_entry.id   AF-A0A7K7R9Q4-F1
#
_cell.length_a   1.000
_cell.length_b   1.000
_cell.length_c   1.000
_cell.angle_alpha   90.00
_cell.angle_beta   90.00
_cell.angle_gamma   90.00
#
_symmetry.space_group_name_H-M   'P 1'
#
loop_
_entity.id
_entity.type
_entity.pdbx_description
1 polymer ?
#
loop_
_entity_poly.entity_id
_entity_poly.type
_entity_poly.pdbx_seq_one_letter_code
_entity_poly.pdbx_strand_id
1 'polypeptide(L)'
;ARGAAVTSGPDGAWAEPLPFVPQGGEPQSGESTGAAGRGTEGLQDIADRWYWPTKSYLSYLPTHNYSAFETEIMRNELERLVARQSLELPSMKRYELPALSFGQKNDITAWQECVNNSMAQLEHQAVRFENLELISQHSCNAWKVYNEHLLHMIEEAQKELQKLRKNIQDLNWQRKNMQLTAGAKLREMESTWVSLVSKNYEIE
;
A
#
# COMPACT_ATOMS: atom_id res chain seq x y z
N ALA A 1 2.48 44.74 0.21
CA ALA A 1 3.82 44.68 0.81
C ALA A 1 3.69 44.65 2.33
N ARG A 2 3.94 43.46 2.91
CA ARG A 2 4.25 43.11 4.31
C ARG A 2 3.77 41.67 4.49
N GLY A 3 4.54 40.75 3.89
CA GLY A 3 4.38 39.33 4.15
C GLY A 3 4.70 39.08 5.62
N ALA A 4 3.86 38.29 6.28
CA ALA A 4 4.26 37.63 7.50
C ALA A 4 5.47 36.75 7.14
N ALA A 5 6.66 37.25 7.42
CA ALA A 5 7.87 36.47 7.31
C ALA A 5 7.73 35.31 8.29
N VAL A 6 7.47 34.12 7.77
CA VAL A 6 7.89 32.89 8.42
C VAL A 6 9.38 33.08 8.64
N THR A 7 9.78 33.32 9.88
CA THR A 7 11.17 33.55 10.24
C THR A 7 11.94 32.27 9.98
N SER A 8 12.51 32.16 8.77
CA SER A 8 13.50 31.14 8.45
C SER A 8 14.75 31.45 9.28
N GLY A 9 15.09 30.56 10.21
CA GLY A 9 16.45 30.51 10.74
C GLY A 9 17.46 30.28 9.61
N PRO A 10 18.76 30.56 9.83
CA PRO A 10 19.80 30.56 8.78
C PRO A 10 19.90 29.26 7.96
N ASP A 11 19.41 28.15 8.51
CA ASP A 11 19.54 26.81 7.92
C ASP A 11 18.22 26.19 7.41
N GLY A 12 17.14 26.97 7.31
CA GLY A 12 15.84 26.42 6.88
C GLY A 12 15.25 25.38 7.85
N ALA A 13 15.76 25.33 9.09
CA ALA A 13 15.21 24.51 10.16
C ALA A 13 13.85 25.09 10.59
N TRP A 14 12.78 24.37 10.23
CA TRP A 14 11.48 24.57 10.85
C TRP A 14 11.63 24.38 12.37
N ALA A 15 10.97 25.21 13.17
CA ALA A 15 10.89 24.98 14.62
C ALA A 15 10.11 23.68 14.84
N GLU A 16 10.81 22.56 14.94
CA GLU A 16 10.17 21.26 15.15
C GLU A 16 9.65 21.19 16.59
N PRO A 17 8.37 20.82 16.80
CA PRO A 17 7.89 20.53 18.14
C PRO A 17 8.75 19.42 18.75
N LEU A 18 8.97 19.49 20.07
CA LEU A 18 9.77 18.51 20.82
C LEU A 18 8.84 17.49 21.51
N PRO A 19 8.31 16.47 20.81
CA PRO A 19 7.31 15.54 21.35
C PRO A 19 7.79 14.71 22.55
N PHE A 20 9.11 14.55 22.74
CA PHE A 20 9.67 13.82 23.87
C PHE A 20 9.95 14.70 25.10
N VAL A 21 9.81 16.03 24.99
CA VAL A 21 9.84 16.93 26.16
C VAL A 21 8.44 16.96 26.76
N PRO A 22 8.26 16.67 28.06
CA PRO A 22 6.94 16.71 28.68
C PRO A 22 6.40 18.14 28.67
N GLN A 23 5.39 18.41 27.84
CA GLN A 23 4.73 19.71 27.75
C GLN A 23 3.53 19.79 28.70
N GLY A 24 3.69 19.66 30.01
CA GLY A 24 2.64 19.98 31.01
C GLY A 24 1.26 19.29 30.88
N GLY A 25 1.09 18.42 29.89
CA GLY A 25 -0.07 17.63 29.56
C GLY A 25 0.45 16.39 28.87
N GLU A 26 0.01 15.22 29.33
CA GLU A 26 0.40 13.97 28.71
C GLU A 26 -0.02 13.98 27.23
N PRO A 27 0.87 13.70 26.28
CA PRO A 27 0.46 13.35 24.94
C PRO A 27 -0.13 11.94 25.02
N GLN A 28 -1.40 11.83 25.41
CA GLN A 28 -2.18 10.63 25.15
C GLN A 28 -2.22 10.46 23.64
N SER A 29 -2.01 9.24 23.16
CA SER A 29 -2.12 8.85 21.76
C SER A 29 -3.43 9.41 21.16
N GLY A 30 -3.35 10.56 20.49
CA GLY A 30 -4.53 11.34 20.07
C GLY A 30 -4.50 12.83 20.42
N GLU A 31 -3.35 13.52 20.30
CA GLU A 31 -3.24 14.98 20.49
C GLU A 31 -4.20 15.81 19.60
N SER A 32 -4.82 15.22 18.58
CA SER A 32 -5.91 15.87 17.83
C SER A 32 -7.19 16.09 18.65
N THR A 33 -7.38 15.39 19.78
CA THR A 33 -8.63 15.45 20.57
C THR A 33 -8.55 16.26 21.87
N GLY A 34 -7.40 16.87 22.17
CA GLY A 34 -7.25 17.82 23.29
C GLY A 34 -7.78 19.22 22.97
N ALA A 35 -8.00 20.06 23.99
CA ALA A 35 -8.43 21.47 23.79
C ALA A 35 -7.40 22.29 23.00
N ALA A 36 -6.10 21.97 23.12
CA ALA A 36 -5.03 22.56 22.33
C ALA A 36 -5.08 22.10 20.85
N GLY A 37 -5.28 20.79 20.60
CA GLY A 37 -5.42 20.23 19.25
C GLY A 37 -6.61 20.79 18.48
N ARG A 38 -7.78 20.90 19.12
CA ARG A 38 -8.97 21.55 18.55
C ARG A 38 -8.76 23.04 18.25
N GLY A 39 -7.96 23.73 19.06
CA GLY A 39 -7.61 25.13 18.83
C GLY A 39 -6.69 25.30 17.62
N THR A 40 -5.69 24.42 17.46
CA THR A 40 -4.79 24.44 16.31
C THR A 40 -5.48 24.04 15.01
N GLU A 41 -6.38 23.05 15.04
CA GLU A 41 -7.20 22.65 13.89
C GLU A 41 -8.12 23.81 13.45
N GLY A 42 -8.81 24.47 14.39
CA GLY A 42 -9.65 25.62 14.07
C GLY A 42 -8.86 26.81 13.49
N LEU A 43 -7.64 27.05 13.97
CA LEU A 43 -6.75 28.08 13.40
C LEU A 43 -6.27 27.70 12.00
N GLN A 44 -5.99 26.42 11.75
CA GLN A 44 -5.64 25.91 10.42
C GLN A 44 -6.82 26.07 9.45
N ASP A 45 -8.03 25.72 9.86
CA ASP A 45 -9.26 25.90 9.07
C ASP A 45 -9.52 27.38 8.73
N ILE A 46 -9.28 28.28 9.68
CA ILE A 46 -9.37 29.73 9.43
C ILE A 46 -8.28 30.14 8.45
N ALA A 47 -7.03 29.69 8.60
CA ALA A 47 -5.97 30.02 7.66
C ALA A 47 -6.29 29.54 6.23
N ASP A 48 -6.77 28.30 6.09
CA ASP A 48 -7.09 27.68 4.81
C ASP A 48 -8.29 28.36 4.12
N ARG A 49 -9.22 28.94 4.88
CA ARG A 49 -10.33 29.76 4.34
C ARG A 49 -9.86 31.09 3.75
N TRP A 50 -8.81 31.68 4.30
CA TRP A 50 -8.34 33.00 3.90
C TRP A 50 -7.18 32.93 2.89
N TYR A 51 -6.44 31.82 2.88
CA TYR A 51 -5.30 31.60 2.01
C TYR A 51 -5.49 30.30 1.21
N TRP A 52 -5.86 30.46 -0.06
CA TRP A 52 -5.97 29.33 -0.99
C TRP A 52 -4.59 28.72 -1.28
N PRO A 53 -4.41 27.39 -1.18
CA PRO A 53 -3.15 26.74 -1.50
C PRO A 53 -2.71 27.03 -2.93
N THR A 54 -1.64 27.82 -3.10
CA THR A 54 -1.16 28.25 -4.42
C THR A 54 -0.27 27.19 -5.09
N LYS A 55 0.28 26.28 -4.29
CA LYS A 55 1.14 25.17 -4.76
C LYS A 55 0.33 23.89 -4.73
N SER A 56 0.15 23.26 -5.90
CA SER A 56 -0.35 21.89 -5.93
C SER A 56 0.70 20.99 -5.28
N TYR A 57 0.36 20.42 -4.12
CA TYR A 57 1.20 19.45 -3.43
C TYR A 57 1.46 18.19 -4.28
N LEU A 58 0.74 18.01 -5.39
CA LEU A 58 0.91 16.89 -6.31
C LEU A 58 1.73 17.26 -7.56
N SER A 59 2.29 18.47 -7.63
CA SER A 59 3.04 18.95 -8.80
C SER A 59 4.35 18.19 -9.07
N TYR A 60 4.91 17.51 -8.07
CA TYR A 60 6.09 16.67 -8.24
C TYR A 60 5.75 15.28 -8.80
N LEU A 61 4.46 14.92 -8.84
CA LEU A 61 4.01 13.64 -9.38
C LEU A 61 3.69 13.78 -10.88
N PRO A 62 4.00 12.76 -11.70
CA PRO A 62 3.53 12.71 -13.07
C PRO A 62 2.01 12.81 -13.16
N THR A 63 1.49 13.36 -14.26
CA THR A 63 0.05 13.33 -14.55
C THR A 63 -0.46 11.89 -14.54
N HIS A 64 -1.54 11.63 -13.80
CA HIS A 64 -2.10 10.29 -13.63
C HIS A 64 -2.49 9.69 -14.98
N ASN A 65 -1.88 8.55 -15.31
CA ASN A 65 -2.28 7.77 -16.46
C ASN A 65 -3.27 6.70 -16.02
N TYR A 66 -4.56 6.93 -16.29
CA TYR A 66 -5.64 6.01 -15.95
C TYR A 66 -5.58 4.69 -16.72
N SER A 67 -4.88 4.65 -17.85
CA SER A 67 -4.69 3.44 -18.66
C SER A 67 -3.34 2.75 -18.42
N ALA A 68 -2.54 3.18 -17.44
CA ALA A 68 -1.21 2.61 -17.18
C ALA A 68 -1.23 1.09 -16.92
N PHE A 69 -2.32 0.59 -16.34
CA PHE A 69 -2.51 -0.84 -16.04
C PHE A 69 -3.51 -1.51 -16.98
N GLU A 70 -3.92 -0.84 -18.06
CA GLU A 70 -4.79 -1.44 -19.07
C GLU A 70 -3.99 -2.43 -19.91
N THR A 71 -4.22 -3.71 -19.64
CA THR A 71 -3.76 -4.78 -20.51
C THR A 71 -4.62 -4.85 -21.77
N GLU A 72 -4.06 -5.40 -22.85
CA GLU A 72 -4.77 -5.61 -24.13
C GLU A 72 -6.08 -6.38 -23.94
N ILE A 73 -6.07 -7.39 -23.07
CA ILE A 73 -7.24 -8.22 -22.75
C ILE A 73 -8.32 -7.37 -22.07
N MET A 74 -7.93 -6.49 -21.14
CA MET A 74 -8.88 -5.64 -20.43
C MET A 74 -9.51 -4.61 -21.36
N ARG A 75 -8.75 -4.05 -22.31
CA ARG A 75 -9.28 -3.15 -23.33
C ARG A 75 -10.31 -3.83 -24.21
N ASN A 76 -10.01 -5.03 -24.71
CA ASN A 76 -10.92 -5.82 -25.52
C ASN A 76 -12.22 -6.18 -24.76
N GLU A 77 -12.13 -6.50 -23.47
CA GLU A 77 -13.31 -6.76 -22.63
C GLU A 77 -14.14 -5.49 -22.41
N LEU A 78 -13.50 -4.34 -22.19
CA LEU A 78 -14.19 -3.05 -22.06
C LEU A 78 -14.91 -2.70 -23.38
N GLU A 79 -14.27 -2.90 -24.53
CA GLU A 79 -14.90 -2.69 -25.85
C GLU A 79 -16.09 -3.63 -26.07
N ARG A 80 -15.96 -4.91 -25.70
CA ARG A 80 -17.06 -5.89 -25.75
C ARG A 80 -18.25 -5.46 -24.88
N LEU A 81 -17.99 -4.98 -23.67
CA LEU A 81 -19.02 -4.47 -22.74
C LEU A 81 -19.71 -3.22 -23.30
N VAL A 82 -18.95 -2.28 -23.85
CA VAL A 82 -19.48 -1.08 -24.53
C VAL A 82 -20.34 -1.47 -25.72
N ALA A 83 -19.90 -2.45 -26.52
CA ALA A 83 -20.64 -3.01 -27.65
C ALA A 83 -21.84 -3.90 -27.23
N ARG A 84 -22.02 -4.14 -25.92
CA ARG A 84 -23.05 -5.02 -25.34
C ARG A 84 -23.04 -6.44 -25.93
N GLN A 85 -21.88 -6.91 -26.33
CA GLN A 85 -21.72 -8.26 -26.85
C GLN A 85 -21.69 -9.27 -25.70
N SER A 86 -22.48 -10.35 -25.81
CA SER A 86 -22.44 -11.45 -24.86
C SER A 86 -21.06 -12.12 -24.84
N LEU A 87 -20.64 -12.61 -23.68
CA LEU A 87 -19.39 -13.37 -23.57
C LEU A 87 -19.56 -14.69 -24.30
N GLU A 88 -18.62 -15.02 -25.21
CA GLU A 88 -18.59 -16.34 -25.82
C GLU A 88 -18.07 -17.35 -24.78
N LEU A 89 -18.96 -18.24 -24.35
CA LEU A 89 -18.59 -19.30 -23.41
C LEU A 89 -17.82 -20.38 -24.17
N PRO A 90 -16.69 -20.87 -23.62
CA PRO A 90 -16.00 -22.00 -24.22
C PRO A 90 -16.91 -23.22 -24.28
N SER A 91 -16.97 -23.87 -25.43
CA SER A 91 -17.83 -25.02 -25.65
C SER A 91 -17.35 -26.22 -24.84
N MET A 92 -18.23 -26.77 -23.98
CA MET A 92 -17.95 -27.99 -23.22
C MET A 92 -18.09 -29.27 -24.06
N LYS A 93 -18.60 -29.17 -25.30
CA LYS A 93 -18.81 -30.31 -26.20
C LYS A 93 -17.53 -31.13 -26.47
N ARG A 94 -16.35 -30.52 -26.31
CA ARG A 94 -15.05 -31.20 -26.43
C ARG A 94 -14.82 -32.24 -25.32
N TYR A 95 -15.38 -32.01 -24.13
CA TYR A 95 -15.18 -32.86 -22.95
C TYR A 95 -16.31 -33.87 -22.73
N GLU A 96 -17.35 -33.81 -23.55
CA GLU A 96 -18.51 -34.68 -23.48
C GLU A 96 -18.55 -35.57 -24.72
N LEU A 97 -19.05 -36.79 -24.57
CA LEU A 97 -19.24 -37.73 -25.68
C LEU A 97 -20.74 -37.96 -25.87
N PRO A 98 -21.49 -36.95 -26.39
CA PRO A 98 -22.93 -37.05 -26.51
C PRO A 98 -23.30 -38.14 -27.52
N ALA A 99 -24.29 -38.96 -27.16
CA ALA A 99 -24.86 -39.90 -28.10
C ALA A 99 -25.54 -39.15 -29.25
N LEU A 100 -25.40 -39.66 -30.48
CA LEU A 100 -26.09 -39.08 -31.64
C LEU A 100 -27.61 -39.13 -31.45
N SER A 101 -28.27 -38.00 -31.68
CA SER A 101 -29.72 -37.92 -31.62
C SER A 101 -30.37 -38.80 -32.71
N PHE A 102 -31.61 -39.25 -32.51
CA PHE A 102 -32.29 -40.15 -33.45
C PHE A 102 -32.34 -39.62 -34.90
N GLY A 103 -32.39 -38.29 -35.11
CA GLY A 103 -32.37 -37.67 -36.44
C GLY A 103 -30.99 -37.61 -37.10
N GLN A 104 -29.90 -37.74 -36.34
CA GLN A 104 -28.52 -37.64 -36.84
C GLN A 104 -27.93 -39.01 -37.20
N LYS A 105 -28.60 -40.11 -36.88
CA LYS A 105 -28.09 -41.47 -37.13
C LYS A 105 -27.94 -41.82 -38.63
N ASN A 106 -28.64 -41.11 -39.51
CA ASN A 106 -28.53 -41.28 -40.96
C ASN A 106 -27.55 -40.28 -41.61
N ASP A 107 -26.98 -39.37 -40.82
CA ASP A 107 -26.06 -38.34 -41.29
C ASP A 107 -24.61 -38.80 -41.08
N ILE A 108 -23.92 -39.05 -42.20
CA ILE A 108 -22.52 -39.51 -42.21
C ILE A 108 -21.59 -38.46 -41.57
N THR A 109 -21.90 -37.17 -41.70
CA THR A 109 -21.06 -36.10 -41.14
C THR A 109 -21.11 -36.08 -39.62
N ALA A 110 -22.29 -36.26 -39.04
CA ALA A 110 -22.47 -36.38 -37.59
C ALA A 110 -21.73 -37.59 -37.00
N TRP A 111 -21.69 -38.71 -37.72
CA TRP A 111 -20.88 -39.88 -37.33
C TRP A 111 -19.38 -39.58 -37.36
N GLN A 112 -18.89 -38.92 -38.41
CA GLN A 112 -17.48 -38.55 -38.52
C GLN A 112 -17.06 -37.59 -37.40
N GLU A 113 -17.89 -36.59 -37.07
CA GLU A 113 -17.64 -35.67 -35.96
C GLU A 113 -17.59 -36.40 -34.61
N CYS A 114 -18.51 -37.35 -34.38
CA CYS A 114 -18.53 -38.16 -33.15
C CYS A 114 -17.27 -39.02 -33.01
N VAL A 115 -16.82 -39.67 -34.09
CA VAL A 115 -15.58 -40.46 -34.12
C VAL A 115 -14.34 -39.59 -33.91
N ASN A 116 -14.29 -38.42 -34.55
CA ASN A 116 -13.19 -37.48 -34.36
C ASN A 116 -13.13 -36.96 -32.91
N ASN A 117 -14.28 -36.67 -32.30
CA ASN A 117 -14.35 -36.25 -30.90
C ASN A 117 -13.94 -37.38 -29.95
N SER A 118 -14.35 -38.62 -30.20
CA SER A 118 -13.97 -39.77 -29.35
C SER A 118 -12.48 -40.08 -29.44
N MET A 119 -11.88 -39.97 -30.63
CA MET A 119 -10.44 -40.10 -30.82
C MET A 119 -9.68 -38.99 -30.07
N ALA A 120 -10.12 -37.73 -30.21
CA ALA A 120 -9.52 -36.62 -29.47
C ALA A 120 -9.61 -36.81 -27.95
N GLN A 121 -10.73 -37.32 -27.44
CA GLN A 121 -10.88 -37.60 -26.01
C GLN A 121 -9.97 -38.73 -25.53
N LEU A 122 -9.79 -39.78 -26.32
CA LEU A 122 -8.88 -40.87 -25.98
C LEU A 122 -7.45 -40.37 -25.82
N GLU A 123 -6.97 -39.55 -26.76
CA GLU A 123 -5.66 -38.92 -26.69
C GLU A 123 -5.54 -37.97 -25.47
N HIS A 124 -6.57 -37.18 -25.19
CA HIS A 124 -6.60 -36.33 -24.00
C HIS A 124 -6.52 -37.13 -22.69
N GLN A 125 -7.18 -38.29 -22.61
CA GLN A 125 -7.10 -39.17 -21.44
C GLN A 125 -5.72 -39.82 -21.30
N ALA A 126 -5.09 -40.22 -22.42
CA ALA A 126 -3.72 -40.74 -22.41
C ALA A 126 -2.74 -39.70 -21.86
N VAL A 127 -2.78 -38.47 -22.38
CA VAL A 127 -1.97 -37.35 -21.88
C VAL A 127 -2.29 -37.03 -20.41
N ARG A 128 -3.56 -37.07 -20.01
CA ARG A 128 -3.94 -36.86 -18.61
C ARG A 128 -3.34 -37.95 -17.71
N PHE A 129 -3.32 -39.20 -18.15
CA PHE A 129 -2.72 -40.30 -17.41
C PHE A 129 -1.21 -40.07 -17.23
N GLU A 130 -0.49 -39.75 -18.29
CA GLU A 130 0.93 -39.41 -18.24
C GLU A 130 1.21 -38.22 -17.29
N ASN A 131 0.41 -37.16 -17.37
CA ASN A 131 0.54 -36.01 -16.48
C ASN A 131 0.28 -36.37 -15.01
N LEU A 132 -0.72 -37.21 -14.74
CA LEU A 132 -1.01 -37.67 -13.38
C LEU A 132 0.10 -38.57 -12.84
N GLU A 133 0.72 -39.39 -13.70
CA GLU A 133 1.88 -40.19 -13.34
C GLU A 133 3.08 -39.31 -12.97
N LEU A 134 3.39 -38.29 -13.77
CA LEU A 134 4.44 -37.31 -13.47
C LEU A 134 4.17 -36.57 -12.14
N ILE A 135 2.93 -36.14 -11.92
CA ILE A 135 2.54 -35.48 -10.66
C ILE A 135 2.69 -36.46 -9.49
N SER A 136 2.21 -37.69 -9.63
CA SER A 136 2.33 -38.71 -8.57
C SER A 136 3.79 -38.95 -8.18
N GLN A 137 4.70 -38.99 -9.16
CA GLN A 137 6.12 -39.24 -8.92
C GLN A 137 6.88 -38.04 -8.33
N HIS A 138 6.57 -36.81 -8.77
CA HIS A 138 7.43 -35.65 -8.46
C HIS A 138 6.78 -34.58 -7.58
N SER A 139 5.46 -34.53 -7.47
CA SER A 139 4.76 -33.42 -6.79
C SER A 139 5.13 -33.27 -5.33
N CYS A 140 5.24 -34.36 -4.57
CA CYS A 140 5.56 -34.29 -3.15
C CYS A 140 6.94 -33.68 -2.90
N ASN A 141 7.94 -34.03 -3.72
CA ASN A 141 9.29 -33.49 -3.58
C ASN A 141 9.36 -32.05 -4.07
N ALA A 142 8.72 -31.72 -5.20
CA ALA A 142 8.62 -30.34 -5.69
C ALA A 142 7.94 -29.42 -4.66
N TRP A 143 6.87 -29.90 -4.02
CA TRP A 143 6.14 -29.14 -2.99
C TRP A 143 6.99 -28.91 -1.74
N LYS A 144 7.78 -29.89 -1.32
CA LYS A 144 8.71 -29.72 -0.18
C LYS A 144 9.75 -28.62 -0.47
N VAL A 145 10.40 -28.67 -1.63
CA VAL A 145 11.38 -27.65 -2.04
C VAL A 145 10.73 -26.28 -2.15
N TYR A 146 9.52 -26.20 -2.67
CA TYR A 146 8.75 -24.96 -2.74
C TYR A 146 8.45 -24.39 -1.34
N ASN A 147 8.05 -25.24 -0.39
CA ASN A 147 7.83 -24.82 0.99
C ASN A 147 9.11 -24.33 1.66
N GLU A 148 10.26 -24.97 1.41
CA GLU A 148 11.56 -24.49 1.90
C GLU A 148 11.88 -23.08 1.39
N HIS A 149 11.61 -22.82 0.10
CA HIS A 149 11.77 -21.47 -0.47
C HIS A 149 10.84 -20.46 0.19
N LEU A 150 9.57 -20.82 0.42
CA LEU A 150 8.61 -19.95 1.11
C LEU A 150 9.05 -19.63 2.54
N LEU A 151 9.55 -20.63 3.28
CA LEU A 151 10.08 -20.42 4.62
C LEU A 151 11.27 -19.47 4.61
N HIS A 152 12.21 -19.64 3.68
CA HIS A 152 13.34 -18.73 3.53
C HIS A 152 12.90 -17.29 3.25
N MET A 153 11.95 -17.07 2.33
CA MET A 153 11.42 -15.75 2.04
C MET A 153 10.78 -15.09 3.28
N ILE A 154 10.07 -15.88 4.10
CA ILE A 154 9.46 -15.39 5.34
C ILE A 154 10.55 -14.99 6.34
N GLU A 155 11.58 -15.81 6.52
CA GLU A 155 12.70 -15.52 7.43
C GLU A 155 13.44 -14.23 7.02
N GLU A 156 13.71 -14.04 5.73
CA GLU A 156 14.33 -12.82 5.21
C GLU A 156 13.47 -11.58 5.46
N ALA A 157 12.17 -11.65 5.16
CA ALA A 157 11.24 -10.55 5.40
C ALA A 157 11.16 -10.19 6.90
N GLN A 158 11.11 -11.20 7.78
CA GLN A 158 11.11 -11.00 9.22
C GLN A 158 12.43 -10.37 9.71
N LYS A 159 13.58 -10.79 9.17
CA LYS A 159 14.89 -10.23 9.52
C LYS A 159 14.98 -8.75 9.15
N GLU A 160 14.54 -8.37 7.94
CA GLU A 160 14.51 -6.96 7.52
C GLU A 160 13.53 -6.14 8.37
N LEU A 161 12.37 -6.70 8.74
CA LEU A 161 11.43 -6.05 9.66
C LEU A 161 12.09 -5.76 11.02
N GLN A 162 12.79 -6.74 11.61
CA GLN A 162 13.47 -6.56 12.90
C GLN A 162 14.59 -5.51 12.81
N LYS A 163 15.36 -5.52 11.73
CA LYS A 163 16.38 -4.50 11.46
C LYS A 163 15.78 -3.11 11.36
N LEU A 164 14.67 -2.95 10.63
CA LEU A 164 13.99 -1.66 10.51
C LEU A 164 13.42 -1.19 11.85
N ARG A 165 12.81 -2.09 12.63
CA ARG A 165 12.32 -1.78 13.98
C ARG A 165 13.43 -1.30 14.89
N LYS A 166 14.59 -1.96 14.86
CA LYS A 166 15.77 -1.54 15.62
C LYS A 166 16.23 -0.14 15.18
N ASN A 167 16.34 0.11 13.87
CA ASN A 167 16.73 1.43 13.36
C ASN A 167 15.76 2.54 13.80
N ILE A 168 14.45 2.27 13.77
CA ILE A 168 13.42 3.21 14.24
C ILE A 168 13.59 3.48 15.74
N GLN A 169 13.83 2.44 16.55
CA GLN A 169 14.05 2.58 17.99
C GLN A 169 15.32 3.38 18.29
N ASP A 170 16.43 3.09 17.61
CA ASP A 170 17.69 3.81 17.78
C ASP A 170 17.54 5.29 17.42
N LEU A 171 16.87 5.60 16.30
CA LEU A 171 16.57 6.98 15.90
C LEU A 171 15.67 7.69 16.92
N ASN A 172 14.61 7.04 17.39
CA ASN A 172 13.71 7.63 18.39
C ASN A 172 14.43 7.84 19.72
N TRP A 173 15.34 6.95 20.11
CA TRP A 173 16.17 7.10 21.29
C TRP A 173 17.11 8.31 21.16
N GLN A 174 17.78 8.46 20.01
CA GLN A 174 18.62 9.62 19.72
C GLN A 174 17.81 10.93 19.76
N ARG A 175 16.64 10.97 19.09
CA ARG A 175 15.73 12.13 19.14
C ARG A 175 15.32 12.45 20.56
N LYS A 176 14.89 11.46 21.34
CA LYS A 176 14.50 11.65 22.75
C LYS A 176 15.65 12.27 23.55
N ASN A 177 16.87 11.76 23.40
CA ASN A 177 18.02 12.29 24.12
C ASN A 177 18.29 13.77 23.75
N MET A 178 18.34 14.08 22.45
CA MET A 178 18.53 15.45 21.97
C MET A 178 17.46 16.41 22.48
N GLN A 179 16.20 15.99 22.41
CA GLN A 179 15.06 16.80 22.83
C GLN A 179 15.06 17.04 24.35
N LEU A 180 15.37 16.02 25.16
CA LEU A 180 15.48 16.18 26.61
C LEU A 180 16.62 17.15 27.00
N THR A 181 17.77 17.08 26.33
CA THR A 181 18.87 18.02 26.54
C THR A 181 18.46 19.45 26.15
N ALA A 182 17.84 19.63 24.98
CA ALA A 182 17.36 20.94 24.53
C ALA A 182 16.28 21.50 25.47
N GLY A 183 15.32 20.67 25.89
CA GLY A 183 14.24 21.05 26.80
C GLY A 183 14.72 21.40 28.21
N ALA A 184 15.80 20.76 28.70
CA ALA A 184 16.44 21.17 29.95
C ALA A 184 17.06 22.58 29.83
N LYS A 185 17.78 22.84 28.72
CA LYS A 185 18.39 24.15 28.45
C LYS A 185 17.33 25.25 28.27
N LEU A 186 16.21 24.95 27.62
CA LEU A 186 15.09 25.89 27.48
C LEU A 186 14.51 26.29 28.84
N ARG A 187 14.28 25.33 29.74
CA ARG A 187 13.78 25.61 31.10
C ARG A 187 14.76 26.45 31.93
N GLU A 188 16.05 26.18 31.79
CA GLU A 188 17.10 26.99 32.43
C GLU A 188 17.06 28.43 31.92
N MET A 189 17.05 28.62 30.60
CA MET A 189 16.98 29.95 29.99
C MET A 189 15.69 30.69 30.36
N GLU A 190 14.55 30.01 30.37
CA GLU A 190 13.26 30.58 30.83
C GLU A 190 13.34 31.03 32.29
N SER A 191 13.87 30.20 33.19
CA SER A 191 14.05 30.56 34.60
C SER A 191 14.97 31.78 34.78
N THR A 192 16.09 31.83 34.04
CA THR A 192 16.99 33.00 34.07
C THR A 192 16.30 34.26 33.54
N TRP A 193 15.51 34.14 32.47
CA TRP A 193 14.76 35.25 31.90
C TRP A 193 13.71 35.77 32.89
N VAL A 194 12.89 34.89 33.49
CA VAL A 194 11.91 35.29 34.52
C VAL A 194 12.61 35.98 35.69
N SER A 195 13.73 35.42 36.18
CA SER A 195 14.50 36.04 37.27
C SER A 195 15.02 37.43 36.92
N LEU A 196 15.54 37.63 35.70
CA LEU A 196 16.03 38.94 35.25
C LEU A 196 14.90 39.95 35.10
N VAL A 197 13.76 39.53 34.55
CA VAL A 197 12.57 40.38 34.44
C VAL A 197 12.05 40.78 35.82
N SER A 198 11.93 39.84 36.76
CA SER A 198 11.53 40.14 38.15
C SER A 198 12.49 41.11 38.82
N LYS A 199 13.81 40.90 38.68
CA LYS A 199 14.82 41.83 39.21
C LYS A 199 14.71 43.23 38.63
N ASN A 200 14.42 43.37 37.34
CA ASN A 200 14.20 44.68 36.73
C ASN A 200 12.97 45.37 37.34
N TYR A 201 11.87 44.64 37.53
CA TYR A 201 10.67 45.16 38.20
C TYR A 201 10.91 45.53 39.66
N GLU A 202 11.84 44.87 40.36
CA GLU A 202 12.21 45.21 41.74
C GLU A 202 13.07 46.48 41.84
N ILE A 203 13.72 46.89 40.74
CA ILE A 203 14.59 48.07 40.67
C ILE A 203 13.83 49.31 40.19
N GLU A 204 12.77 49.13 39.38
CA GLU A 204 11.82 50.18 38.99
C GLU A 204 10.91 50.62 40.15
#